data_AF-A0A538JLS1-F1
#
_entry.id   AF-A0A538JLS1-F1
#
_cell.length_a   1.000
_cell.length_b   1.000
_cell.length_c   1.000
_cell.angle_alpha   90.00
_cell.angle_beta   90.00
_cell.angle_gamma   90.00
#
_symmetry.space_group_name_H-M   'P 1'
#
loop_
_entity.id
_entity.type
_entity.pdbx_description
1 polymer ?
#
loop_
_entity_poly.entity_id
_entity_poly.type
_entity_poly.pdbx_seq_one_letter_code
_entity_poly.pdbx_strand_id
1 'polypeptide(L)'
;MPPGDSSPSERLRLWLEAAPDGYFLRDAASGEPVRWSDPRLRVVPVAGASYRMEALQDDAFAPGRRLALVPEPDNEHDPNAIGIWDADRRVQAGYVPAEVAPELRGDEQAVALREFRDASQRVGLRVLIAPADAWIQEPRR
;
A
#
# COMPACT_ATOMS: atom_id res chain seq x y z
N MET A 1 -2.23 43.43 2.49
CA MET A 1 -2.36 42.01 2.10
C MET A 1 -1.10 41.31 2.55
N PRO A 2 -1.08 40.55 3.66
CA PRO A 2 0.00 39.60 3.85
C PRO A 2 -0.24 38.41 2.91
N PRO A 3 0.80 37.81 2.33
CA PRO A 3 0.67 36.47 1.77
C PRO A 3 0.38 35.53 2.95
N GLY A 4 -0.80 34.94 2.98
CA GLY A 4 -1.08 33.85 3.90
C GLY A 4 -0.22 32.66 3.48
N ASP A 5 0.70 32.29 4.36
CA ASP A 5 1.60 31.15 4.24
C ASP A 5 0.89 29.96 3.58
N SER A 6 1.37 29.57 2.40
CA SER A 6 1.24 28.17 2.00
C SER A 6 2.14 27.39 2.93
N SER A 7 1.60 27.01 4.08
CA SER A 7 2.25 26.06 4.98
C SER A 7 2.70 24.87 4.12
N PRO A 8 3.98 24.43 4.19
CA PRO A 8 4.36 23.21 3.49
C PRO A 8 3.39 22.14 3.96
N SER A 9 2.64 21.53 3.05
CA SER A 9 1.66 20.50 3.37
C SER A 9 2.32 19.55 4.35
N GLU A 10 1.81 19.52 5.58
CA GLU A 10 2.45 18.78 6.66
C GLU A 10 2.56 17.35 6.18
N ARG A 11 3.80 16.92 5.90
CA ARG A 11 4.11 15.61 5.32
C ARG A 11 3.27 14.57 6.03
N LEU A 12 2.54 13.72 5.30
CA LEU A 12 1.72 12.69 5.93
C LEU A 12 2.63 11.78 6.77
N ARG A 13 2.39 11.67 8.08
CA ARG A 13 3.18 10.84 8.99
C ARG A 13 2.29 9.76 9.59
N LEU A 14 2.57 8.50 9.26
CA LEU A 14 1.76 7.35 9.66
C LEU A 14 2.52 6.45 10.64
N TRP A 15 1.89 6.17 11.78
CA TRP A 15 2.25 5.04 12.65
C TRP A 15 1.44 3.82 12.28
N LEU A 16 2.12 2.68 12.29
CA LEU A 16 1.51 1.36 12.06
C LEU A 16 1.34 0.69 13.42
N GLU A 17 0.12 0.75 13.96
CA GLU A 17 -0.22 0.08 15.20
C GLU A 17 -0.59 -1.37 14.93
N ALA A 18 0.10 -2.31 15.59
CA ALA A 18 -0.09 -3.74 15.37
C ALA A 18 -1.53 -4.19 15.69
N ALA A 19 -2.06 -5.05 14.83
CA ALA A 19 -3.34 -5.73 14.95
C ALA A 19 -3.17 -7.21 14.55
N PRO A 20 -4.11 -8.11 14.89
CA PRO A 20 -3.95 -9.55 14.65
C PRO A 20 -3.56 -9.93 13.21
N ASP A 21 -4.15 -9.26 12.22
CA ASP A 21 -3.94 -9.58 10.79
C ASP A 21 -3.18 -8.47 10.03
N GLY A 22 -2.54 -7.53 10.74
CA GLY A 22 -1.80 -6.43 10.12
C GLY A 22 -1.72 -5.18 10.97
N TYR A 23 -2.02 -4.01 10.40
CA TYR A 23 -1.86 -2.74 11.10
C TYR A 23 -3.08 -1.82 10.99
N PHE A 24 -3.31 -1.05 12.05
CA PHE A 24 -4.11 0.17 12.02
C PHE A 24 -3.21 1.37 11.71
N LEU A 25 -3.77 2.35 11.02
CA LEU A 25 -3.08 3.59 10.69
C LEU A 25 -3.39 4.63 11.76
N ARG A 26 -2.37 5.31 12.26
CA ARG A 26 -2.50 6.50 13.10
C ARG A 26 -1.72 7.66 12.53
N ASP A 27 -2.28 8.85 12.66
CA ASP A 27 -1.54 10.07 12.40
C ASP A 27 -0.49 10.25 13.49
N ALA A 28 0.77 10.40 13.12
CA ALA A 28 1.85 10.46 14.09
C ALA A 28 1.93 11.82 14.84
N ALA A 29 1.28 12.86 14.32
CA ALA A 29 1.23 14.16 14.97
C ALA A 29 0.13 14.22 16.04
N SER A 30 -1.07 13.72 15.73
CA SER A 30 -2.20 13.75 16.66
C SER A 30 -2.42 12.46 17.45
N GLY A 31 -1.91 11.32 16.97
CA GLY A 31 -2.21 9.99 17.49
C GLY A 31 -3.58 9.46 17.09
N GLU A 32 -4.36 10.23 16.32
CA GLU A 32 -5.72 9.85 15.93
C GLU A 32 -5.71 8.72 14.88
N PRO A 33 -6.73 7.83 14.89
CA PRO A 33 -6.88 6.82 13.85
C PRO A 33 -7.10 7.45 12.47
N VAL A 34 -6.32 7.02 11.48
CA VAL A 34 -6.51 7.40 10.07
C VAL A 34 -7.41 6.37 9.41
N ARG A 35 -8.54 6.83 8.87
CA ARG A 35 -9.49 5.97 8.16
C ARG A 35 -8.91 5.58 6.80
N TRP A 36 -9.28 4.39 6.32
CA TRP A 36 -8.88 3.95 4.97
C TRP A 36 -9.46 4.79 3.83
N SER A 37 -10.52 5.55 4.11
CA SER A 37 -11.11 6.52 3.19
C SER A 37 -10.46 7.91 3.26
N ASP A 38 -9.36 8.07 4.00
CA ASP A 38 -8.64 9.34 4.06
C ASP A 38 -8.11 9.68 2.65
N PRO A 39 -8.45 10.85 2.09
CA PRO A 39 -8.12 11.18 0.70
C PRO A 39 -6.62 11.37 0.44
N ARG A 40 -5.79 11.46 1.50
CA ARG A 40 -4.33 11.61 1.37
C ARG A 40 -3.61 10.30 1.06
N LEU A 41 -4.29 9.16 1.17
CA LEU A 41 -3.74 7.83 0.97
C LEU A 41 -4.76 6.92 0.28
N ARG A 42 -4.34 5.70 -0.05
CA ARG A 42 -5.23 4.65 -0.55
C ARG A 42 -4.97 3.36 0.19
N VAL A 43 -6.04 2.67 0.59
CA VAL A 43 -5.95 1.28 1.08
C VAL A 43 -6.77 0.41 0.15
N VAL A 44 -6.09 -0.40 -0.65
CA VAL A 44 -6.70 -1.17 -1.75
C VAL A 44 -6.48 -2.67 -1.57
N PRO A 45 -7.42 -3.53 -1.98
CA PRO A 45 -7.14 -4.96 -2.12
C PRO A 45 -6.19 -5.18 -3.30
N VAL A 46 -5.35 -6.22 -3.22
CA VAL A 46 -4.55 -6.68 -4.37
C VAL A 46 -5.47 -7.39 -5.37
N ALA A 47 -5.60 -6.82 -6.57
CA ALA A 47 -6.37 -7.40 -7.65
C ALA A 47 -5.65 -8.61 -8.25
N GLY A 48 -6.41 -9.65 -8.61
CA GLY A 48 -5.88 -10.88 -9.21
C GLY A 48 -5.05 -11.76 -8.26
N ALA A 49 -5.03 -11.45 -6.96
CA ALA A 49 -4.25 -12.20 -5.96
C ALA A 49 -4.60 -13.70 -5.95
N SER A 50 -5.86 -14.06 -6.16
CA SER A 50 -6.34 -15.46 -6.23
C SER A 50 -5.73 -16.27 -7.37
N TYR A 51 -5.26 -15.64 -8.45
CA TYR A 51 -4.53 -16.32 -9.52
C TYR A 51 -3.05 -16.54 -9.18
N ARG A 52 -2.59 -16.00 -8.04
CA ARG A 52 -1.20 -15.97 -7.59
C ARG A 52 -1.06 -16.50 -6.17
N MET A 53 -1.86 -17.49 -5.78
CA MET A 53 -1.92 -17.99 -4.40
C MET A 53 -0.58 -18.49 -3.86
N GLU A 54 0.23 -19.17 -4.68
CA GLU A 54 1.56 -19.64 -4.28
C GLU A 54 2.50 -18.46 -3.98
N ALA A 55 2.62 -17.51 -4.92
CA ALA A 55 3.39 -16.28 -4.74
C ALA A 55 2.92 -15.48 -3.52
N LEU A 56 1.60 -15.41 -3.31
CA LEU A 56 1.01 -14.69 -2.20
C LEU A 56 1.40 -15.29 -0.83
N GLN A 57 1.91 -16.52 -0.75
CA GLN A 57 2.38 -17.08 0.53
C GLN A 57 3.77 -16.58 0.96
N ASP A 58 4.53 -15.91 0.10
CA ASP A 58 5.88 -15.42 0.43
C ASP A 58 5.83 -14.45 1.64
N ASP A 59 6.78 -14.58 2.56
CA ASP A 59 6.93 -13.71 3.74
C ASP A 59 7.24 -12.26 3.37
N ALA A 60 7.69 -12.01 2.14
CA ALA A 60 7.81 -10.67 1.58
C ALA A 60 6.48 -9.91 1.52
N PHE A 61 5.34 -10.61 1.58
CA PHE A 61 3.99 -10.01 1.65
C PHE A 61 3.38 -10.04 3.06
N ALA A 62 4.15 -10.40 4.10
CA ALA A 62 3.68 -10.26 5.47
C ALA A 62 3.31 -8.79 5.78
N PRO A 63 2.34 -8.52 6.66
CA PRO A 63 2.01 -7.14 7.02
C PRO A 63 3.23 -6.36 7.50
N GLY A 64 3.32 -5.10 7.06
CA GLY A 64 4.40 -4.17 7.36
C GLY A 64 5.57 -4.22 6.37
N ARG A 65 5.60 -5.20 5.47
CA ARG A 65 6.63 -5.29 4.43
C ARG A 65 6.43 -4.24 3.35
N ARG A 66 7.55 -3.69 2.87
CA ARG A 66 7.58 -2.76 1.73
C ARG A 66 7.29 -3.53 0.45
N LEU A 67 6.53 -2.90 -0.43
CA LEU A 67 6.16 -3.44 -1.74
C LEU A 67 6.61 -2.49 -2.84
N ALA A 68 6.90 -3.04 -4.02
CA ALA A 68 7.19 -2.25 -5.20
C ALA A 68 5.93 -2.15 -6.07
N LEU A 69 5.62 -0.92 -6.51
CA LEU A 69 4.64 -0.64 -7.55
C LEU A 69 5.39 -0.54 -8.88
N VAL A 70 5.03 -1.37 -9.85
CA VAL A 70 5.73 -1.46 -11.14
C VAL A 70 4.71 -1.23 -12.26
N PRO A 71 4.74 -0.08 -12.96
CA PRO A 71 3.92 0.15 -14.13
C PRO A 71 4.22 -0.85 -15.25
N GLU A 72 3.17 -1.35 -15.89
CA GLU A 72 3.24 -2.29 -17.02
C GLU A 72 2.49 -1.68 -18.23
N PRO A 73 3.05 -0.64 -18.88
CA PRO A 73 2.36 0.07 -19.97
C PRO A 73 2.08 -0.79 -21.21
N ASP A 74 2.84 -1.86 -21.39
CA ASP A 74 2.69 -2.83 -22.49
C ASP A 74 1.76 -4.00 -22.13
N ASN A 75 1.05 -3.92 -21.00
CA ASN A 75 0.10 -4.96 -20.60
C ASN A 75 -1.06 -5.05 -21.61
N GLU A 76 -1.31 -6.25 -22.13
CA GLU A 76 -2.27 -6.50 -23.21
C GLU A 76 -3.72 -6.17 -22.82
N HIS A 77 -4.04 -6.19 -21.52
CA HIS A 77 -5.40 -5.99 -21.02
C HIS A 77 -5.67 -4.56 -20.57
N ASP A 78 -4.70 -3.93 -19.89
CA ASP A 78 -4.84 -2.58 -19.34
C ASP A 78 -3.50 -1.83 -19.40
N PRO A 79 -3.36 -0.78 -20.24
CA PRO A 79 -2.12 -0.01 -20.33
C PRO A 79 -1.80 0.80 -19.06
N ASN A 80 -2.75 0.93 -18.12
CA ASN A 80 -2.52 1.54 -16.81
C ASN A 80 -2.18 0.51 -15.72
N ALA A 81 -2.00 -0.76 -16.07
CA ALA A 81 -1.72 -1.81 -15.10
C ALA A 81 -0.47 -1.48 -14.26
N ILE A 82 -0.60 -1.61 -12.94
CA ILE A 82 0.50 -1.46 -12.00
C ILE A 82 0.59 -2.74 -11.19
N GLY A 83 1.67 -3.49 -11.41
CA GLY A 83 1.99 -4.70 -10.65
C GLY A 83 2.38 -4.36 -9.22
N ILE A 84 1.92 -5.19 -8.28
CA ILE A 84 2.32 -5.16 -6.86
C ILE A 84 3.29 -6.31 -6.62
N TRP A 85 4.54 -5.95 -6.36
CA TRP A 85 5.68 -6.86 -6.18
C TRP A 85 6.25 -6.76 -4.76
N ASP A 86 7.04 -7.75 -4.36
CA ASP A 86 7.93 -7.56 -3.22
C ASP A 86 8.93 -6.42 -3.47
N ALA A 87 9.55 -5.91 -2.40
CA ALA A 87 10.48 -4.78 -2.50
C ALA A 87 11.63 -5.02 -3.49
N ASP A 88 12.07 -6.27 -3.61
CA ASP A 88 13.17 -6.69 -4.49
C ASP A 88 12.71 -7.02 -5.93
N ARG A 89 11.40 -6.90 -6.23
CA ARG A 89 10.79 -7.20 -7.53
C ARG A 89 11.06 -8.62 -8.04
N ARG A 90 11.11 -9.59 -7.13
CA ARG A 90 11.29 -11.02 -7.42
C ARG A 90 9.96 -11.72 -7.62
N VAL A 91 8.98 -11.40 -6.78
CA VAL A 91 7.70 -12.09 -6.71
C VAL A 91 6.57 -11.07 -6.81
N GLN A 92 5.58 -11.35 -7.64
CA GLN A 92 4.40 -10.50 -7.84
C GLN A 92 3.19 -11.10 -7.13
N ALA A 93 2.54 -10.31 -6.26
CA ALA A 93 1.31 -10.70 -5.57
C ALA A 93 0.05 -10.47 -6.41
N GLY A 94 0.10 -9.51 -7.36
CA GLY A 94 -1.04 -9.15 -8.20
C GLY A 94 -0.90 -7.73 -8.71
N TYR A 95 -2.01 -7.00 -8.79
CA TYR A 95 -2.08 -5.65 -9.35
C TYR A 95 -2.79 -4.67 -8.42
N VAL A 96 -2.53 -3.38 -8.61
CA VAL A 96 -3.41 -2.32 -8.15
C VAL A 96 -4.76 -2.46 -8.89
N PRO A 97 -5.91 -2.26 -8.22
CA PRO A 97 -7.20 -2.27 -8.91
C PRO A 97 -7.23 -1.28 -10.09
N ALA A 98 -7.85 -1.69 -11.20
CA ALA A 98 -7.85 -0.93 -12.45
C ALA A 98 -8.51 0.46 -12.31
N GLU A 99 -9.44 0.62 -11.38
CA GLU A 99 -10.06 1.90 -11.06
C GLU A 99 -9.15 2.85 -10.27
N VAL A 100 -8.10 2.33 -9.63
CA VAL A 100 -7.14 3.11 -8.83
C VAL A 100 -5.86 3.38 -9.61
N ALA A 101 -5.41 2.43 -10.43
CA ALA A 101 -4.11 2.51 -11.10
C ALA A 101 -3.90 3.80 -11.92
N PRO A 102 -4.88 4.32 -12.71
CA PRO A 102 -4.73 5.57 -13.45
C PRO A 102 -4.59 6.82 -12.56
N GLU A 103 -4.93 6.72 -11.28
CA GLU A 103 -4.86 7.83 -10.33
C GLU A 103 -3.50 7.92 -9.63
N LEU A 104 -2.60 6.96 -9.88
CA LEU A 104 -1.24 6.94 -9.34
C LEU A 104 -0.27 7.71 -10.24
N ARG A 105 0.69 8.38 -9.61
CA ARG A 105 1.72 9.20 -10.25
C ARG A 105 2.98 8.41 -10.60
N GLY A 106 3.16 7.24 -9.98
CA GLY A 106 4.27 6.32 -10.21
C GLY A 106 5.44 6.49 -9.25
N ASP A 107 5.35 7.40 -8.29
CA ASP A 107 6.35 7.64 -7.24
C ASP A 107 5.87 7.22 -5.84
N GLU A 108 4.64 6.72 -5.73
CA GLU A 108 4.04 6.32 -4.46
C GLU A 108 4.81 5.21 -3.75
N GLN A 109 4.74 5.25 -2.42
CA GLN A 109 5.20 4.17 -1.57
C GLN A 109 4.07 3.15 -1.36
N ALA A 110 4.44 1.87 -1.26
CA ALA A 110 3.50 0.80 -0.92
C ALA A 110 3.97 -0.06 0.27
N VAL A 111 3.01 -0.44 1.12
CA VAL A 111 3.21 -1.32 2.29
C VAL A 111 2.10 -2.35 2.36
N ALA A 112 2.44 -3.62 2.58
CA ALA A 112 1.49 -4.67 2.93
C ALA A 112 0.80 -4.28 4.25
N LEU A 113 -0.49 -3.93 4.23
CA LEU A 113 -1.16 -3.38 5.41
C LEU A 113 -1.84 -4.46 6.24
N ARG A 114 -2.59 -5.34 5.58
CA ARG A 114 -3.41 -6.36 6.23
C ARG A 114 -3.53 -7.56 5.33
N GLU A 115 -3.36 -8.74 5.89
CA GLU A 115 -3.61 -10.00 5.20
C GLU A 115 -4.98 -10.57 5.56
N PHE A 116 -5.53 -11.39 4.66
CA PHE A 116 -6.68 -12.23 4.94
C PHE A 116 -6.23 -13.67 4.82
N ARG A 117 -6.55 -14.47 5.83
CA ARG A 117 -6.21 -15.88 5.87
C ARG A 117 -7.45 -16.74 5.89
N ASP A 118 -7.38 -17.85 5.17
CA ASP A 118 -8.26 -19.00 5.37
C ASP A 118 -7.39 -20.15 5.88
N ALA A 119 -7.71 -20.65 7.07
CA ALA A 119 -6.83 -21.49 7.87
C ALA A 119 -5.40 -20.91 7.97
N SER A 120 -4.40 -21.59 7.40
CA SER A 120 -3.01 -21.13 7.39
C SER A 120 -2.62 -20.33 6.15
N GLN A 121 -3.45 -20.31 5.10
CA GLN A 121 -3.09 -19.73 3.81
C GLN A 121 -3.54 -18.28 3.69
N ARG A 122 -2.66 -17.42 3.18
CA ARG A 122 -3.02 -16.05 2.78
C ARG A 122 -3.87 -16.12 1.51
N VAL A 123 -5.13 -15.69 1.61
CA VAL A 123 -6.10 -15.66 0.49
C VAL A 123 -6.30 -14.25 -0.07
N GLY A 124 -5.80 -13.22 0.62
CA GLY A 124 -5.84 -11.84 0.15
C GLY A 124 -4.88 -10.94 0.89
N LEU A 125 -4.65 -9.77 0.31
CA LEU A 125 -3.80 -8.71 0.87
C LEU A 125 -4.45 -7.36 0.60
N ARG A 126 -4.43 -6.48 1.61
CA ARG A 126 -4.64 -5.04 1.46
C ARG A 126 -3.30 -4.33 1.53
N VAL A 127 -3.12 -3.36 0.64
CA VAL A 127 -1.91 -2.55 0.52
C VAL A 127 -2.26 -1.11 0.84
N LEU A 128 -1.45 -0.49 1.69
CA LEU A 128 -1.39 0.95 1.85
C LEU A 128 -0.54 1.52 0.71
N ILE A 129 -1.10 2.43 -0.06
CA ILE A 129 -0.40 3.25 -1.04
C ILE A 129 -0.44 4.70 -0.53
N ALA A 130 0.73 5.32 -0.42
CA ALA A 130 0.88 6.66 0.13
C ALA A 130 1.80 7.50 -0.76
N PRO A 131 1.71 8.85 -0.70
CA PRO A 131 2.60 9.74 -1.42
C PRO A 131 4.08 9.44 -1.20
N ALA A 132 4.92 9.72 -2.20
CA ALA A 132 6.36 9.52 -2.16
C ALA A 132 7.04 10.16 -0.94
N ASP A 133 6.54 11.31 -0.50
CA ASP A 133 7.10 12.05 0.62
C ASP A 133 6.53 11.64 1.98
N ALA A 134 5.49 10.81 2.05
CA ALA A 134 4.90 10.37 3.31
C ALA A 134 5.94 9.65 4.18
N TRP A 135 5.97 9.95 5.47
CA TRP A 135 6.72 9.16 6.43
C TRP A 135 5.83 8.05 6.96
N ILE A 136 6.25 6.80 6.77
CA ILE A 136 5.57 5.62 7.31
C ILE A 136 6.54 4.94 8.26
N GLN A 137 6.09 4.73 9.50
CA GLN A 137 6.87 3.99 10.49
C GLN A 137 7.26 2.62 9.97
N GLU A 138 8.54 2.28 10.07
CA GLU A 138 8.98 0.91 9.91
C GLU A 138 8.49 0.08 11.11
N PRO A 139 7.73 -1.01 10.87
CA PRO A 139 7.31 -1.88 11.97
C PRO A 139 8.54 -2.41 12.70
N ARG A 140 8.52 -2.30 14.03
CA ARG A 140 9.55 -2.91 14.87
C ARG A 140 9.37 -4.43 14.79
N ARG A 141 10.39 -5.15 14.33
CA ARG A 141 10.42 -6.62 14.32
C ARG A 141 10.53 -7.19 15.72
#